data_AF-A0A1H3A7J9-F1
#
_entry.id   AF-A0A1H3A7J9-F1
#
_cell.length_a   1.000
_cell.length_b   1.000
_cell.length_c   1.000
_cell.angle_alpha   90.00
_cell.angle_beta   90.00
_cell.angle_gamma   90.00
#
_symmetry.space_group_name_H-M   'P 1'
#
loop_
_entity.id
_entity.type
_entity.pdbx_description
1 polymer ?
#
loop_
_entity_poly.entity_id
_entity_poly.type
_entity_poly.pdbx_seq_one_letter_code
_entity_poly.pdbx_strand_id
1 'polypeptide(L)'
;MLYACDCLYNESILLILLVKLVIAMNAALLEKIKHYMEINNWNYKDLSALTDIHISEISRIFNNKKHLTPSQLDKITNAIGLPAGSLYYFYIEECFSDNETIHKSRSSQFLYNCMLNGREVEANMIIECILEENSKYLRRS
;
A
#
# COMPACT_ATOMS: atom_id res chain seq x y z
N MET A 1 -32.58 22.35 -33.21
CA MET A 1 -31.51 23.16 -32.58
C MET A 1 -31.21 22.47 -31.26
N LEU A 2 -30.06 21.78 -31.19
CA LEU A 2 -29.68 20.84 -30.14
C LEU A 2 -29.08 21.57 -28.94
N TYR A 3 -29.66 21.40 -27.76
CA TYR A 3 -28.95 21.53 -26.47
C TYR A 3 -29.39 20.38 -25.57
N ALA A 4 -28.74 19.23 -25.75
CA ALA A 4 -28.65 18.20 -24.73
C ALA A 4 -27.19 18.21 -24.27
N CYS A 5 -26.93 18.75 -23.08
CA CYS A 5 -25.66 18.59 -22.40
C CYS A 5 -25.99 18.17 -20.97
N ASP A 6 -26.57 16.98 -20.86
CA ASP A 6 -26.82 16.35 -19.58
C ASP A 6 -25.48 15.96 -18.95
N CYS A 7 -25.24 16.57 -17.80
CA CYS A 7 -24.15 16.28 -16.90
C CYS A 7 -24.22 14.83 -16.43
N LEU A 8 -23.46 13.94 -17.07
CA LEU A 8 -23.12 12.64 -16.51
C LEU A 8 -21.63 12.64 -16.16
N TYR A 9 -21.28 13.39 -15.12
CA TYR A 9 -20.11 13.04 -14.32
C TYR A 9 -20.45 11.72 -13.63
N ASN A 10 -20.08 10.64 -14.31
CA ASN A 10 -20.31 9.28 -13.86
C ASN A 10 -19.46 9.06 -12.60
N GLU A 11 -20.09 8.89 -11.44
CA GLU A 11 -19.45 8.46 -10.17
C GLU A 11 -18.47 7.29 -10.39
N SER A 12 -18.76 6.41 -11.35
CA SER A 12 -17.88 5.31 -11.75
C SER A 12 -16.59 5.77 -12.42
N ILE A 13 -16.62 6.86 -13.21
CA ILE A 13 -15.42 7.45 -13.83
C ILE A 13 -14.58 8.15 -12.77
N LEU A 14 -15.19 8.81 -11.78
CA LEU A 14 -14.48 9.41 -10.67
C LEU A 14 -13.80 8.34 -9.81
N LEU A 15 -14.48 7.23 -9.54
CA LEU A 15 -13.92 6.07 -8.84
C LEU A 15 -12.81 5.39 -9.65
N ILE A 16 -12.96 5.25 -10.97
CA ILE A 16 -11.90 4.72 -11.85
C ILE A 16 -10.73 5.68 -11.96
N LEU A 17 -10.94 7.00 -11.97
CA LEU A 17 -9.86 7.99 -11.93
C LEU A 17 -9.15 8.00 -10.59
N LEU A 18 -9.88 7.86 -9.48
CA LEU A 18 -9.33 7.71 -8.14
C LEU A 18 -8.52 6.43 -8.04
N VAL A 19 -9.05 5.30 -8.50
CA VAL A 19 -8.32 4.02 -8.58
C VAL A 19 -7.12 4.12 -9.52
N LYS A 20 -7.21 4.83 -10.66
CA LYS A 20 -6.05 5.09 -11.55
C LYS A 20 -5.01 6.02 -10.93
N LEU A 21 -5.43 6.99 -10.10
CA LEU A 21 -4.52 7.83 -9.30
C LEU A 21 -3.84 7.00 -8.21
N VAL A 22 -4.58 6.07 -7.60
CA VAL A 22 -4.09 5.07 -6.64
C VAL A 22 -3.15 4.07 -7.32
N ILE A 23 -3.33 3.69 -8.59
CA ILE A 23 -2.40 2.80 -9.30
C ILE A 23 -1.02 3.45 -9.53
N ALA A 24 -0.91 4.78 -9.56
CA ALA A 24 0.37 5.49 -9.57
C ALA A 24 1.10 5.46 -8.21
N MET A 25 0.45 4.94 -7.17
CA MET A 25 0.77 5.18 -5.76
C MET A 25 1.52 4.00 -5.11
N ASN A 26 1.81 2.92 -5.87
CA ASN A 26 2.84 1.91 -5.53
C ASN A 26 4.23 2.55 -5.34
N ALA A 27 4.41 3.79 -5.84
CA ALA A 27 5.56 4.62 -5.54
C ALA A 27 5.48 5.29 -4.16
N ALA A 28 4.30 5.64 -3.64
CA ALA A 28 4.17 6.54 -2.49
C ALA A 28 4.81 5.99 -1.22
N LEU A 29 4.65 4.69 -0.93
CA LEU A 29 5.31 4.07 0.23
C LEU A 29 6.83 4.09 0.08
N LEU A 30 7.34 3.61 -1.05
CA LEU A 30 8.78 3.52 -1.29
C LEU A 30 9.42 4.90 -1.38
N GLU A 31 8.77 5.87 -2.01
CA GLU A 31 9.21 7.28 -2.04
C GLU A 31 9.20 7.89 -0.63
N LYS A 32 8.19 7.57 0.19
CA LYS A 32 8.18 8.02 1.60
C LYS A 32 9.35 7.44 2.38
N ILE A 33 9.68 6.17 2.17
CA ILE A 33 10.85 5.54 2.79
C ILE A 33 12.16 6.14 2.25
N LYS A 34 12.29 6.36 0.94
CA LYS A 34 13.46 7.02 0.32
C LYS A 34 13.67 8.41 0.90
N HIS A 35 12.62 9.18 1.09
CA HIS A 35 12.71 10.50 1.71
C HIS A 35 13.30 10.44 3.13
N TYR A 36 12.90 9.45 3.94
CA TYR A 36 13.53 9.25 5.25
C TYR A 36 14.99 8.81 5.13
N MET A 37 15.34 7.97 4.15
CA MET A 37 16.74 7.62 3.90
C MET A 37 17.56 8.85 3.53
N GLU A 38 17.05 9.74 2.68
CA GLU A 38 17.72 10.99 2.29
C GLU A 38 17.95 11.90 3.49
N ILE A 39 16.93 12.11 4.34
CA ILE A 39 17.05 12.92 5.57
C ILE A 39 18.14 12.35 6.50
N ASN A 40 18.23 11.02 6.59
CA ASN A 40 19.21 10.36 7.45
C ASN A 40 20.56 10.10 6.74
N ASN A 41 20.72 10.51 5.48
CA ASN A 41 21.88 10.24 4.64
C ASN A 41 22.24 8.74 4.56
N TRP A 42 21.22 7.88 4.42
CA TRP A 42 21.36 6.43 4.30
C TRP A 42 21.34 5.96 2.85
N ASN A 43 22.19 4.98 2.55
CA ASN A 43 22.10 4.17 1.33
C ASN A 43 21.54 2.76 1.65
N TYR A 44 21.41 1.89 0.63
CA TYR A 44 20.90 0.52 0.84
C TYR A 44 21.79 -0.33 1.77
N LYS A 45 23.10 -0.03 1.81
CA LYS A 45 24.10 -0.42 2.83
C LYS A 45 23.54 -0.30 4.24
N ASP A 46 23.25 0.96 4.56
CA ASP A 46 22.88 1.39 5.89
C ASP A 46 21.50 0.85 6.26
N LEU A 47 20.53 0.96 5.34
CA LEU A 47 19.19 0.41 5.57
C LEU A 47 19.23 -1.10 5.81
N SER A 48 20.06 -1.86 5.08
CA SER A 48 20.24 -3.30 5.28
C SER A 48 20.74 -3.62 6.68
N ALA A 49 21.75 -2.90 7.14
CA ALA A 49 22.33 -3.08 8.46
C ALA A 49 21.34 -2.72 9.59
N LEU A 50 20.54 -1.67 9.41
CA LEU A 50 19.60 -1.19 10.43
C LEU A 50 18.33 -2.04 10.54
N THR A 51 17.90 -2.66 9.44
CA THR A 51 16.62 -3.39 9.38
C THR A 51 16.78 -4.91 9.47
N ASP A 52 18.02 -5.41 9.39
CA ASP A 52 18.29 -6.85 9.22
C ASP A 52 17.50 -7.42 8.02
N ILE A 53 17.48 -6.67 6.92
CA ILE A 53 16.94 -7.08 5.63
C ILE A 53 18.13 -7.15 4.68
N HIS A 54 18.28 -8.25 3.96
CA HIS A 54 19.42 -8.42 3.08
C HIS A 54 19.46 -7.35 1.98
N ILE A 55 20.64 -6.80 1.67
CA ILE A 55 20.79 -5.69 0.71
C ILE A 55 20.21 -6.01 -0.68
N SER A 56 20.33 -7.26 -1.14
CA SER A 56 19.75 -7.67 -2.43
C SER A 56 18.22 -7.64 -2.40
N GLU A 57 17.62 -7.86 -1.24
CA GLU A 57 16.18 -7.83 -1.04
C GLU A 57 15.68 -6.39 -1.01
N ILE A 58 16.37 -5.49 -0.29
CA ILE A 58 16.14 -4.04 -0.35
C ILE A 58 16.21 -3.58 -1.81
N SER A 59 17.29 -3.90 -2.53
CA SER A 59 17.42 -3.51 -3.94
C SER A 59 16.25 -4.01 -4.79
N ARG A 60 15.76 -5.23 -4.59
CA ARG A 60 14.60 -5.73 -5.32
C ARG A 60 13.30 -5.01 -4.97
N ILE A 61 13.11 -4.67 -3.69
CA ILE A 61 11.95 -3.91 -3.22
C ILE A 61 11.92 -2.53 -3.87
N PHE A 62 13.01 -1.76 -3.73
CA PHE A 62 13.07 -0.38 -4.25
C PHE A 62 13.12 -0.28 -5.78
N ASN A 63 13.39 -1.39 -6.49
CA ASN A 63 13.31 -1.49 -7.94
C ASN A 63 12.00 -2.13 -8.43
N ASN A 64 10.96 -2.23 -7.59
CA ASN A 64 9.66 -2.84 -7.90
C ASN A 64 9.74 -4.27 -8.45
N LYS A 65 10.78 -5.03 -8.08
CA LYS A 65 10.96 -6.45 -8.44
C LYS A 65 10.45 -7.41 -7.36
N LYS A 66 10.01 -6.86 -6.23
CA LYS A 66 9.46 -7.60 -5.09
C LYS A 66 8.61 -6.65 -4.24
N HIS A 67 7.42 -7.08 -3.84
CA HIS A 67 6.60 -6.35 -2.88
C HIS A 67 7.22 -6.35 -1.48
N LEU A 68 7.06 -5.24 -0.78
CA LEU A 68 7.43 -5.14 0.62
C LEU A 68 6.45 -5.97 1.47
N THR A 69 6.96 -6.80 2.37
CA THR A 69 6.09 -7.54 3.33
C THR A 69 5.75 -6.68 4.55
N PRO A 70 4.65 -6.96 5.28
CA PRO A 70 4.28 -6.15 6.45
C PRO A 70 5.36 -6.17 7.55
N SER A 71 6.00 -7.32 7.77
CA SER A 71 7.11 -7.43 8.74
C SER A 71 8.33 -6.60 8.33
N GLN A 72 8.65 -6.53 7.03
CA GLN A 72 9.72 -5.66 6.53
C GLN A 72 9.37 -4.18 6.69
N LEU A 73 8.11 -3.81 6.48
CA LEU A 73 7.64 -2.46 6.76
C LEU A 73 7.84 -2.08 8.23
N ASP A 74 7.49 -2.96 9.16
CA ASP A 74 7.65 -2.71 10.59
C ASP A 74 9.14 -2.55 10.95
N LYS A 75 10.01 -3.41 10.42
CA LYS A 75 11.48 -3.29 10.58
C LYS A 75 12.00 -1.95 10.07
N ILE A 76 11.57 -1.51 8.89
CA ILE A 76 11.94 -0.22 8.31
C ILE A 76 11.41 0.94 9.16
N THR A 77 10.14 0.88 9.58
CA THR A 77 9.48 1.90 10.40
C THR A 77 10.24 2.10 11.72
N ASN A 78 10.61 0.99 12.38
CA ASN A 78 11.38 1.00 13.60
C ASN A 78 12.81 1.53 13.38
N ALA A 79 13.49 1.13 12.29
CA ALA A 79 14.83 1.61 11.96
C ALA A 79 14.86 3.13 11.74
N ILE A 80 13.83 3.69 11.10
CA ILE A 80 13.66 5.15 10.92
C ILE A 80 13.40 5.86 12.27
N GLY A 81 12.95 5.13 13.29
CA GLY A 81 12.59 5.69 14.60
C GLY A 81 11.15 6.20 14.67
N LEU A 82 10.27 5.73 13.80
CA LEU A 82 8.84 6.07 13.82
C LEU A 82 8.06 5.10 14.72
N PRO A 83 6.95 5.55 15.33
CA PRO A 83 6.02 4.65 16.00
C PRO A 83 5.51 3.54 15.06
N ALA A 84 5.29 2.35 15.59
CA ALA A 84 4.75 1.24 14.82
C ALA A 84 3.40 1.61 14.16
N GLY A 85 3.18 1.12 12.94
CA GLY A 85 2.02 1.48 12.13
C GLY A 85 2.11 2.82 11.39
N SER A 86 3.09 3.70 11.66
CA SER A 86 3.15 5.06 11.07
C SER A 86 3.08 5.09 9.54
N LEU A 87 3.52 4.02 8.87
CA LEU A 87 3.52 3.91 7.41
C LEU A 87 2.37 3.06 6.85
N TYR A 88 1.44 2.56 7.68
CA TYR A 88 0.38 1.63 7.25
C TYR A 88 -0.58 2.23 6.24
N TYR A 89 -0.86 3.52 6.34
CA TYR A 89 -1.68 4.24 5.36
C TYR A 89 -1.14 4.08 3.92
N PHE A 90 0.18 4.16 3.75
CA PHE A 90 0.83 4.00 2.44
C PHE A 90 0.96 2.53 2.02
N TYR A 91 0.80 1.57 2.94
CA TYR A 91 0.97 0.14 2.68
C TYR A 91 -0.28 -0.55 2.12
N ILE A 92 -1.44 0.10 2.16
CA ILE A 92 -2.71 -0.51 1.73
C ILE A 92 -2.60 -1.03 0.29
N GLU A 93 -1.94 -0.30 -0.60
CA GLU A 93 -1.75 -0.72 -2.00
C GLU A 93 -0.85 -1.93 -2.17
N GLU A 94 0.14 -2.08 -1.29
CA GLU A 94 0.95 -3.28 -1.27
C GLU A 94 0.08 -4.49 -0.93
N CYS A 95 -1.12 -4.37 -0.35
CA CYS A 95 -1.98 -5.53 -0.09
C CYS A 95 -2.62 -6.12 -1.36
N PHE A 96 -2.51 -5.46 -2.51
CA PHE A 96 -3.02 -5.93 -3.79
C PHE A 96 -1.95 -6.70 -4.59
N SER A 97 -2.40 -7.62 -5.43
CA SER A 97 -1.57 -8.34 -6.40
C SER A 97 -1.53 -7.59 -7.73
N ASP A 98 -0.65 -8.00 -8.64
CA ASP A 98 -0.49 -7.36 -9.98
C ASP A 98 -1.79 -7.34 -10.81
N ASN A 99 -2.73 -8.23 -10.53
CA ASN A 99 -4.06 -8.30 -11.15
C ASN A 99 -5.14 -7.50 -10.41
N GLU A 100 -4.74 -6.60 -9.51
CA GLU A 100 -5.61 -5.75 -8.69
C GLU A 100 -6.56 -6.51 -7.74
N THR A 101 -6.28 -7.80 -7.48
CA THR A 101 -7.01 -8.58 -6.47
C THR A 101 -6.29 -8.56 -5.12
N ILE A 102 -7.04 -8.69 -4.05
CA ILE A 102 -6.52 -8.74 -2.69
C ILE A 102 -5.57 -9.95 -2.53
N HIS A 103 -4.34 -9.67 -2.14
CA HIS A 103 -3.38 -10.71 -1.79
C HIS A 103 -3.66 -11.23 -0.38
N LYS A 104 -4.38 -12.36 -0.28
CA LYS A 104 -4.93 -12.91 0.98
C LYS A 104 -3.93 -12.97 2.15
N SER A 105 -2.75 -13.54 1.94
CA SER A 105 -1.75 -13.72 3.01
C SER A 105 -1.22 -12.38 3.53
N ARG A 106 -0.93 -11.46 2.61
CA ARG A 106 -0.36 -10.13 2.92
C ARG A 106 -1.39 -9.25 3.61
N SER A 107 -2.62 -9.26 3.11
CA SER A 107 -3.74 -8.51 3.69
C SER A 107 -4.12 -9.04 5.08
N SER A 108 -4.08 -10.35 5.29
CA SER A 108 -4.33 -10.94 6.61
C SER A 108 -3.25 -10.54 7.63
N GLN A 109 -1.99 -10.57 7.23
CA GLN A 109 -0.88 -10.14 8.09
C GLN A 109 -0.94 -8.63 8.36
N PHE A 110 -1.29 -7.82 7.35
CA PHE A 110 -1.50 -6.39 7.52
C PHE A 110 -2.63 -6.08 8.50
N LEU A 111 -3.77 -6.77 8.40
CA LEU A 111 -4.89 -6.62 9.32
C LEU A 111 -4.50 -6.94 10.76
N TYR A 112 -3.81 -8.07 10.97
CA TYR A 112 -3.29 -8.45 12.29
C TYR A 112 -2.40 -7.36 12.88
N ASN A 113 -1.46 -6.86 12.07
CA ASN A 113 -0.57 -5.77 12.43
C ASN A 113 -1.33 -4.48 12.75
N CYS A 114 -2.36 -4.13 12.00
CA CYS A 114 -3.18 -2.94 12.28
C CYS A 114 -3.86 -3.03 13.65
N MET A 115 -4.43 -4.19 13.97
CA MET A 115 -5.09 -4.42 15.28
C MET A 115 -4.11 -4.32 16.44
N LEU A 116 -2.90 -4.86 16.30
CA LEU A 116 -1.87 -4.74 17.33
C LEU A 116 -1.44 -3.30 17.60
N ASN A 117 -1.49 -2.44 16.58
CA ASN A 117 -0.97 -1.07 16.63
C ASN A 117 -2.07 -0.01 16.74
N GLY A 118 -3.33 -0.39 16.99
CA GLY A 118 -4.46 0.55 17.12
C GLY A 118 -4.79 1.30 15.83
N ARG A 119 -4.51 0.70 14.66
CA ARG A 119 -4.67 1.30 13.33
C ARG A 119 -6.01 0.92 12.71
N GLU A 120 -7.09 1.31 13.38
CA GLU A 120 -8.46 0.96 13.00
C GLU A 120 -8.87 1.57 11.66
N VAL A 121 -8.42 2.79 11.36
CA VAL A 121 -8.73 3.46 10.09
C VAL A 121 -8.16 2.66 8.91
N GLU A 122 -6.87 2.31 8.96
CA GLU A 122 -6.22 1.53 7.91
C GLU A 122 -6.77 0.10 7.82
N ALA A 123 -7.13 -0.50 8.95
CA ALA A 123 -7.79 -1.81 8.97
C ALA A 123 -9.16 -1.77 8.29
N ASN A 124 -9.96 -0.74 8.56
CA ASN A 124 -11.27 -0.58 7.94
C ASN A 124 -11.15 -0.37 6.44
N MET A 125 -10.17 0.43 5.98
CA MET A 125 -9.92 0.62 4.54
C MET A 125 -9.69 -0.71 3.81
N ILE A 126 -8.83 -1.60 4.35
CA ILE A 126 -8.58 -2.88 3.69
C ILE A 126 -9.78 -3.85 3.81
N ILE A 127 -10.54 -3.79 4.90
CA ILE A 127 -11.80 -4.55 5.05
C ILE A 127 -12.81 -4.13 3.99
N GLU A 128 -12.99 -2.83 3.77
CA GLU A 128 -13.87 -2.29 2.74
C GLU A 128 -13.47 -2.81 1.36
N CYS A 129 -12.18 -2.77 1.02
CA CYS A 129 -11.68 -3.34 -0.24
C CYS A 129 -11.98 -4.84 -0.37
N ILE A 130 -11.78 -5.63 0.69
CA ILE A 130 -12.09 -7.07 0.73
C ILE A 130 -13.58 -7.32 0.51
N LEU A 131 -14.45 -6.55 1.17
CA LEU A 131 -15.91 -6.68 1.04
C LEU A 131 -16.38 -6.31 -0.37
N GLU A 132 -15.83 -5.23 -0.95
CA GLU A 132 -16.12 -4.84 -2.32
C GLU A 132 -15.75 -5.93 -3.32
N GLU A 133 -14.56 -6.51 -3.20
CA GLU A 133 -14.10 -7.59 -4.06
C GLU A 133 -15.02 -8.81 -3.97
N ASN A 134 -15.35 -9.25 -2.76
CA ASN A 134 -16.28 -10.37 -2.54
C ASN A 134 -17.69 -10.09 -3.09
N SER A 135 -18.17 -8.84 -2.97
CA SER A 135 -19.47 -8.45 -3.55
C SER A 135 -19.49 -8.56 -5.08
N LYS A 136 -18.36 -8.31 -5.75
CA LYS A 136 -18.24 -8.45 -7.21
C LYS A 136 -18.31 -9.92 -7.63
N TYR A 137 -17.72 -10.82 -6.84
CA TYR A 137 -17.81 -12.26 -7.08
C TYR A 137 -19.25 -12.77 -6.92
N LEU A 138 -19.95 -12.36 -5.86
CA LEU A 138 -21.34 -12.77 -5.61
C LEU A 138 -22.34 -12.26 -6.65
N ARG A 139 -22.06 -11.14 -7.35
CA ARG A 139 -22.90 -10.65 -8.45
C ARG A 139 -22.66 -11.37 -9.79
N ARG A 140 -21.57 -12.13 -9.92
CA ARG A 140 -21.18 -12.83 -11.15
C ARG A 140 -21.49 -14.33 -11.13
N SER A 141 -21.84 -14.88 -9.96
CA SER A 141 -22.31 -16.26 -9.74
C SER A 141 -23.82 -16.36 -9.90
#